data_AF-A0A6G6IYA9-F1
#
_entry.id   AF-A0A6G6IYA9-F1
#
_cell.length_a   1.000
_cell.length_b   1.000
_cell.length_c   1.000
_cell.angle_alpha   90.00
_cell.angle_beta   90.00
_cell.angle_gamma   90.00
#
_symmetry.space_group_name_H-M   'P 1'
#
loop_
_entity.id
_entity.type
_entity.pdbx_description
1 polymer ?
#
loop_
_entity_poly.entity_id
_entity_poly.type
_entity_poly.pdbx_seq_one_letter_code
_entity_poly.pdbx_strand_id
1 'polypeptide(L)'
;MKKRELEAWELEECIALKRAVDAFNEGKPRKDRVSQTQLADALGINQGSVSAYLNGVNALNAKVASIIAGMIGIPVEQFSPRLANEISSMAAAVQPPAGSRRYQDDLYESAPAEQRADVDDIAEKLLKLSPEQARKLKQAMDLLIPDDGSAKD
;
A
#
# COMPACT_ATOMS: atom_id res chain seq x y z
N MET A 1 -1.43 -12.32 -35.39
CA MET A 1 -1.94 -13.08 -34.23
C MET A 1 -3.27 -12.45 -33.82
N LYS A 2 -4.37 -13.21 -33.72
CA LYS A 2 -5.65 -12.64 -33.26
C LYS A 2 -5.54 -12.36 -31.77
N LYS A 3 -5.97 -11.17 -31.36
CA LYS A 3 -5.99 -10.77 -29.96
C LYS A 3 -7.11 -11.53 -29.26
N ARG A 4 -6.85 -12.06 -28.06
CA ARG A 4 -7.85 -12.75 -27.25
C ARG A 4 -9.03 -11.80 -26.99
N GLU A 5 -10.24 -12.29 -27.17
CA GLU A 5 -11.44 -11.55 -26.78
C GLU A 5 -11.57 -11.53 -25.26
N LEU A 6 -12.00 -10.38 -24.72
CA LEU A 6 -12.22 -10.27 -23.28
C LEU A 6 -13.47 -11.07 -22.89
N GLU A 7 -13.38 -11.74 -21.76
CA GLU A 7 -14.55 -12.34 -21.14
C GLU A 7 -15.49 -11.25 -20.61
N ALA A 8 -16.77 -11.57 -20.42
CA ALA A 8 -17.78 -10.60 -19.96
C ALA A 8 -17.37 -9.93 -18.64
N TRP A 9 -16.83 -10.71 -17.70
CA TRP A 9 -16.37 -10.20 -16.40
C TRP A 9 -15.16 -9.26 -16.52
N GLU A 10 -14.24 -9.49 -17.47
CA GLU A 10 -13.10 -8.59 -17.70
C GLU A 10 -13.57 -7.25 -18.27
N LEU A 11 -14.55 -7.30 -19.17
CA LEU A 11 -15.18 -6.12 -19.73
C LEU A 11 -15.93 -5.32 -18.66
N GLU A 12 -16.63 -6.00 -17.76
CA GLU A 12 -17.32 -5.37 -16.62
C GLU A 12 -16.34 -4.63 -15.71
N GLU A 13 -15.19 -5.24 -15.37
CA GLU A 13 -14.13 -4.58 -14.59
C GLU A 13 -13.61 -3.31 -15.28
N CYS A 14 -13.36 -3.37 -16.60
CA CYS A 14 -12.95 -2.21 -17.41
C CYS A 14 -13.98 -1.09 -17.40
N ILE A 15 -15.26 -1.42 -17.58
CA ILE A 15 -16.37 -0.47 -17.59
C ILE A 15 -16.56 0.14 -16.20
N ALA A 16 -16.46 -0.65 -15.14
CA ALA A 16 -16.56 -0.18 -13.76
C ALA A 16 -15.46 0.83 -13.44
N LEU A 17 -14.20 0.55 -13.83
CA LEU A 17 -13.10 1.49 -13.67
C LEU A 17 -13.35 2.79 -14.44
N LYS A 18 -13.82 2.71 -15.70
CA LYS A 18 -14.14 3.89 -16.50
C LYS A 18 -15.21 4.75 -15.84
N ARG A 19 -16.30 4.15 -15.35
CA ARG A 19 -17.35 4.86 -14.62
C ARG A 19 -16.79 5.56 -13.39
N ALA A 20 -15.86 4.93 -12.66
CA ALA A 20 -15.26 5.53 -11.49
C ALA A 20 -14.35 6.74 -11.84
N VAL A 21 -13.61 6.68 -12.94
CA VAL A 21 -12.84 7.83 -13.46
C VAL A 21 -13.76 8.96 -13.91
N ASP A 22 -14.87 8.63 -14.60
CA ASP A 22 -15.85 9.61 -15.04
C ASP A 22 -16.54 10.28 -13.84
N ALA A 23 -16.95 9.51 -12.83
CA ALA A 23 -17.52 10.00 -11.57
C ALA A 23 -16.53 10.87 -10.79
N PHE A 24 -15.25 10.50 -10.76
CA PHE A 24 -14.22 11.35 -10.14
C PHE A 24 -14.11 12.72 -10.83
N ASN A 25 -14.29 12.77 -12.15
CA ASN A 25 -14.17 13.98 -12.95
C ASN A 25 -15.45 14.85 -12.98
N GLU A 26 -16.59 14.26 -12.64
CA GLU A 26 -17.89 14.93 -12.64
C GLU A 26 -17.89 16.14 -11.69
N GLY A 27 -18.47 17.26 -12.14
CA GLY A 27 -18.54 18.50 -11.37
C GLY A 27 -17.20 19.23 -11.15
N LYS A 28 -16.05 18.62 -11.46
CA LYS A 28 -14.72 19.24 -11.25
C LYS A 28 -14.33 20.18 -12.39
N PRO A 29 -13.63 21.29 -12.11
CA PRO A 29 -13.03 22.13 -13.14
C PRO A 29 -11.90 21.36 -13.85
N ARG A 30 -11.57 21.75 -15.09
CA ARG A 30 -10.61 21.01 -15.95
C ARG A 30 -9.25 20.74 -15.28
N LYS A 31 -8.78 21.67 -14.45
CA LYS A 31 -7.49 21.56 -13.74
C LYS A 31 -7.45 20.46 -12.67
N ASP A 32 -8.61 20.10 -12.12
CA ASP A 32 -8.74 19.12 -11.02
C ASP A 32 -9.24 17.76 -11.52
N ARG A 33 -9.42 17.62 -12.84
CA ARG A 33 -9.78 16.36 -13.50
C ARG A 33 -8.53 15.52 -13.75
N VAL A 34 -8.72 14.21 -13.72
CA VAL A 34 -7.74 13.24 -14.20
C VAL A 34 -8.02 12.98 -15.68
N SER A 35 -7.08 13.36 -16.53
CA SER A 35 -7.09 13.09 -17.97
C SER A 35 -6.40 11.75 -18.30
N GLN A 36 -6.73 11.17 -19.45
CA GLN A 36 -6.04 9.95 -19.89
C GLN A 36 -4.55 10.18 -20.16
N THR A 37 -4.12 11.42 -20.47
CA THR A 37 -2.70 11.78 -20.56
C THR A 37 -2.03 11.67 -19.19
N GLN A 38 -2.62 12.24 -18.13
CA GLN A 38 -2.07 12.11 -16.77
C GLN A 38 -2.02 10.64 -16.30
N LEU A 39 -3.05 9.85 -16.63
CA LEU A 39 -3.04 8.41 -16.36
C LEU A 39 -1.90 7.70 -17.11
N ALA A 40 -1.69 8.05 -18.39
CA ALA A 40 -0.65 7.48 -19.23
C ALA A 40 0.75 7.79 -18.68
N ASP A 41 0.97 9.04 -18.28
CA ASP A 41 2.22 9.50 -17.67
C ASP A 41 2.51 8.73 -16.36
N ALA A 42 1.50 8.59 -15.48
CA ALA A 42 1.64 7.84 -14.23
C ALA A 42 1.92 6.34 -14.45
N LEU A 43 1.37 5.77 -15.53
CA LEU A 43 1.55 4.37 -15.88
C LEU A 43 2.85 4.10 -16.66
N GLY A 44 3.49 5.14 -17.21
CA GLY A 44 4.61 5.03 -18.14
C GLY A 44 4.23 4.36 -19.47
N ILE A 45 3.01 4.59 -19.95
CA ILE A 45 2.48 4.04 -21.20
C ILE A 45 1.92 5.16 -22.09
N ASN A 46 1.54 4.87 -23.33
CA ASN A 46 0.88 5.85 -24.18
C ASN A 46 -0.62 5.99 -23.84
N GLN A 47 -1.21 7.14 -24.19
CA GLN A 47 -2.62 7.43 -23.94
C GLN A 47 -3.59 6.46 -24.65
N GLY A 48 -3.22 5.93 -25.82
CA GLY A 48 -4.01 4.91 -26.52
C GLY A 48 -4.12 3.61 -25.72
N SER A 49 -3.06 3.21 -25.00
CA SER A 49 -3.07 2.04 -24.11
C SER A 49 -4.01 2.25 -22.93
N VAL A 50 -4.07 3.46 -22.37
CA VAL A 50 -5.05 3.80 -21.32
C VAL A 50 -6.48 3.67 -21.85
N SER A 51 -6.75 4.22 -23.04
CA SER A 51 -8.05 4.10 -23.71
C SER A 51 -8.42 2.64 -23.95
N ALA A 52 -7.46 1.78 -24.31
CA ALA A 52 -7.69 0.36 -24.51
C ALA A 52 -8.15 -0.35 -23.23
N TYR A 53 -7.64 0.02 -22.06
CA TYR A 53 -8.13 -0.52 -20.78
C TYR A 53 -9.53 0.00 -20.44
N LEU A 54 -9.75 1.32 -20.51
CA LEU A 54 -11.03 1.93 -20.13
C LEU A 54 -12.20 1.51 -21.04
N ASN A 55 -11.91 1.14 -22.29
CA ASN A 55 -12.92 0.70 -23.25
C ASN A 55 -12.98 -0.83 -23.42
N GLY A 56 -12.29 -1.61 -22.56
CA GLY A 56 -12.38 -3.08 -22.59
C GLY A 56 -11.77 -3.73 -23.83
N VAL A 57 -10.76 -3.10 -24.44
CA VAL A 57 -9.93 -3.70 -25.50
C VAL A 57 -8.77 -4.50 -24.90
N ASN A 58 -8.33 -4.15 -23.69
CA ASN A 58 -7.34 -4.86 -22.88
C ASN A 58 -7.92 -5.13 -21.49
N ALA A 59 -7.78 -6.36 -21.00
CA ALA A 59 -8.14 -6.72 -19.63
C ALA A 59 -7.28 -5.95 -18.61
N LEU A 60 -7.88 -5.57 -17.48
CA LEU A 60 -7.16 -4.92 -16.39
C LEU A 60 -6.14 -5.86 -15.73
N ASN A 61 -5.08 -5.27 -15.18
CA ASN A 61 -4.07 -5.95 -14.38
C ASN A 61 -3.80 -5.17 -13.09
N ALA A 62 -3.14 -5.82 -12.13
CA ALA A 62 -2.84 -5.28 -10.81
C ALA A 62 -2.11 -3.92 -10.84
N LYS A 63 -1.18 -3.72 -11.78
CA LYS A 63 -0.43 -2.45 -11.91
C LYS A 63 -1.35 -1.31 -12.37
N VAL A 64 -2.13 -1.53 -13.43
CA VAL A 64 -3.04 -0.51 -13.97
C VAL A 64 -4.13 -0.18 -12.96
N ALA A 65 -4.73 -1.20 -12.35
CA ALA A 65 -5.76 -1.03 -11.34
C ALA A 65 -5.25 -0.24 -10.13
N SER A 66 -4.10 -0.61 -9.57
CA SER A 66 -3.56 0.05 -8.36
C SER A 66 -3.19 1.52 -8.60
N ILE A 67 -2.56 1.84 -9.74
CA ILE A 67 -2.16 3.22 -10.06
C ILE A 67 -3.38 4.11 -10.30
N ILE A 68 -4.34 3.67 -11.12
CA ILE A 68 -5.53 4.49 -11.42
C ILE A 68 -6.37 4.67 -10.15
N ALA A 69 -6.57 3.60 -9.36
CA ALA A 69 -7.25 3.64 -8.07
C ALA A 69 -6.61 4.67 -7.13
N GLY A 70 -5.28 4.68 -7.01
CA GLY A 70 -4.54 5.65 -6.21
C GLY A 70 -4.72 7.10 -6.70
N MET A 71 -4.80 7.32 -8.01
CA MET A 71 -4.99 8.66 -8.59
C MET A 71 -6.39 9.24 -8.35
N ILE A 72 -7.42 8.40 -8.37
CA ILE A 72 -8.81 8.84 -8.16
C ILE A 72 -9.30 8.64 -6.72
N GLY A 73 -8.48 8.04 -5.85
CA GLY A 73 -8.76 7.90 -4.43
C GLY A 73 -9.84 6.88 -4.07
N ILE A 74 -10.02 5.84 -4.89
CA ILE A 74 -10.97 4.75 -4.61
C ILE A 74 -10.23 3.42 -4.41
N PRO A 75 -10.71 2.51 -3.55
CA PRO A 75 -10.13 1.18 -3.43
C PRO A 75 -10.39 0.33 -4.67
N VAL A 76 -9.41 -0.53 -5.03
CA VAL A 76 -9.49 -1.42 -6.21
C VAL A 76 -10.70 -2.37 -6.14
N GLU A 77 -11.07 -2.79 -4.94
CA GLU A 77 -12.20 -3.70 -4.70
C GLU A 77 -13.54 -3.17 -5.22
N GLN A 78 -13.71 -1.84 -5.34
CA GLN A 78 -14.94 -1.24 -5.88
C GLN A 78 -15.20 -1.55 -7.36
N PHE A 79 -14.16 -1.84 -8.14
CA PHE A 79 -14.30 -2.17 -9.57
C PHE A 79 -13.75 -3.54 -9.93
N SER A 80 -12.89 -4.14 -9.09
CA SER A 80 -12.40 -5.51 -9.27
C SER A 80 -11.98 -6.12 -7.92
N PRO A 81 -12.85 -6.93 -7.29
CA PRO A 81 -12.50 -7.70 -6.09
C PRO A 81 -11.35 -8.68 -6.34
N ARG A 82 -11.29 -9.28 -7.54
CA ARG A 82 -10.23 -10.22 -7.92
C ARG A 82 -8.86 -9.55 -7.95
N LEU A 83 -8.74 -8.37 -8.58
CA LEU A 83 -7.48 -7.63 -8.63
C LEU A 83 -7.08 -7.10 -7.25
N ALA A 84 -8.05 -6.72 -6.41
CA ALA A 84 -7.77 -6.36 -5.01
C ALA A 84 -7.12 -7.53 -4.25
N ASN A 85 -7.67 -8.74 -4.38
CA ASN A 85 -7.10 -9.96 -3.78
C ASN A 85 -5.72 -10.30 -4.34
N GLU A 86 -5.52 -10.16 -5.65
CA GLU A 86 -4.23 -10.37 -6.32
C GLU A 86 -3.18 -9.41 -5.77
N ILE A 87 -3.49 -8.11 -5.67
CA ILE A 87 -2.61 -7.08 -5.12
C ILE A 87 -2.28 -7.37 -3.65
N SER A 88 -3.28 -7.74 -2.85
CA SER A 88 -3.07 -8.08 -1.43
C SER A 88 -2.15 -9.29 -1.27
N SER A 89 -2.34 -10.33 -2.09
CA SER A 89 -1.49 -11.53 -2.08
C SER A 89 -0.04 -11.20 -2.45
N MET A 90 0.16 -10.35 -3.47
CA MET A 90 1.50 -9.87 -3.85
C MET A 90 2.14 -9.06 -2.72
N ALA A 91 1.39 -8.19 -2.05
CA ALA A 91 1.88 -7.39 -0.93
C ALA A 91 2.25 -8.26 0.28
N ALA A 92 1.48 -9.32 0.55
CA ALA A 92 1.78 -10.29 1.60
C ALA A 92 3.06 -11.10 1.31
N ALA A 93 3.35 -11.38 0.04
CA ALA A 93 4.58 -12.08 -0.36
C ALA A 93 5.86 -11.23 -0.20
N VAL A 94 5.74 -9.91 -0.24
CA VAL A 94 6.85 -8.96 0.00
C VAL A 94 6.97 -8.60 1.47
N GLN A 95 5.87 -8.67 2.23
CA GLN A 95 5.93 -8.55 3.67
C GLN A 95 6.64 -9.78 4.25
N PRO A 96 7.65 -9.58 5.09
CA PRO A 96 8.24 -10.71 5.78
C PRO A 96 7.14 -11.27 6.70
N PRO A 97 7.08 -12.60 6.91
CA PRO A 97 5.95 -13.27 7.56
C PRO A 97 5.62 -12.58 8.88
N ALA A 98 4.32 -12.42 9.19
CA ALA A 98 3.85 -11.87 10.46
C ALA A 98 4.54 -12.61 11.62
N GLY A 99 5.57 -11.99 12.20
CA GLY A 99 6.58 -12.64 13.03
C GLY A 99 7.98 -12.02 12.87
N SER A 100 8.27 -11.47 11.69
CA SER A 100 9.49 -10.71 11.37
C SER A 100 9.32 -9.19 11.49
N ARG A 101 8.09 -8.75 11.76
CA ARG A 101 7.74 -7.39 12.19
C ARG A 101 7.68 -7.25 13.71
N ARG A 102 8.31 -8.19 14.44
CA ARG A 102 8.93 -7.85 15.72
C ARG A 102 10.05 -6.89 15.40
N TYR A 103 9.74 -5.61 15.47
CA TYR A 103 10.74 -4.56 15.36
C TYR A 103 11.76 -4.81 16.48
N GLN A 104 12.97 -5.28 16.14
CA GLN A 104 14.24 -5.02 16.82
C GLN A 104 14.38 -5.17 18.36
N ASP A 105 13.40 -5.71 19.10
CA ASP A 105 13.56 -5.95 20.55
C ASP A 105 14.68 -6.95 20.83
N ASP A 106 14.80 -7.98 19.98
CA ASP A 106 15.83 -9.00 20.11
C ASP A 106 17.24 -8.46 19.77
N LEU A 107 17.38 -7.38 19.00
CA LEU A 107 18.70 -6.88 18.56
C LEU A 107 19.42 -6.09 19.65
N TYR A 108 18.71 -5.26 20.43
CA TYR A 108 19.30 -4.62 21.61
C TYR A 108 19.60 -5.65 22.69
N GLU A 109 18.67 -6.58 22.94
CA GLU A 109 18.84 -7.63 23.95
C GLU A 109 19.85 -8.73 23.58
N SER A 110 20.18 -8.89 22.29
CA SER A 110 21.25 -9.80 21.82
C SER A 110 22.58 -9.10 21.54
N ALA A 111 22.61 -7.76 21.48
CA ALA A 111 23.84 -7.01 21.25
C ALA A 111 24.85 -7.20 22.40
N PRO A 112 26.17 -7.21 22.12
CA PRO A 112 27.21 -7.09 23.13
C PRO A 112 27.02 -5.82 23.97
N ALA A 113 27.42 -5.87 25.25
CA ALA A 113 27.22 -4.77 26.20
C ALA A 113 27.80 -3.42 25.70
N GLU A 114 28.91 -3.46 24.98
CA GLU A 114 29.56 -2.28 24.40
C GLU A 114 28.68 -1.58 23.35
N GLN A 115 28.03 -2.36 22.48
CA GLN A 115 27.14 -1.82 21.44
C GLN A 115 25.82 -1.29 22.02
N ARG A 116 25.35 -1.85 23.15
CA ARG A 116 24.18 -1.31 23.86
C ARG A 116 24.47 0.06 24.45
N ALA A 117 25.64 0.22 25.06
CA ALA A 117 26.07 1.50 25.63
C ALA A 117 26.14 2.60 24.58
N ASP A 118 26.65 2.30 23.37
CA ASP A 118 26.69 3.25 22.26
C ASP A 118 25.28 3.67 21.79
N VAL A 119 24.33 2.72 21.75
CA VAL A 119 22.94 3.00 21.38
C VAL A 119 22.25 3.84 22.44
N ASP A 120 22.48 3.57 23.73
CA ASP A 120 21.96 4.36 24.84
C ASP A 120 22.51 5.79 24.81
N ASP A 121 23.81 5.94 24.53
CA ASP A 121 24.48 7.24 24.35
C ASP A 121 23.90 8.04 23.18
N ILE A 122 23.60 7.35 22.07
CA ILE A 122 22.98 7.96 20.88
C ILE A 122 21.53 8.37 21.18
N ALA A 123 20.77 7.52 21.88
CA ALA A 123 19.40 7.81 22.27
C ALA A 123 19.32 9.01 23.24
N GLU A 124 20.24 9.08 24.22
CA GLU A 124 20.36 10.20 25.15
C GLU A 124 20.72 11.50 24.42
N LYS A 125 21.66 11.43 23.46
CA LYS A 125 22.06 12.57 22.62
C LYS A 125 20.96 13.03 21.67
N LEU A 126 20.16 12.10 21.13
CA LEU A 126 19.09 12.40 20.18
C LEU A 126 17.80 12.92 20.84
N LEU A 127 17.50 12.50 22.07
CA LEU A 127 16.22 12.82 22.71
C LEU A 127 16.30 13.81 23.87
N LYS A 128 17.47 14.13 24.45
CA LYS A 128 17.57 15.00 25.66
C LYS A 128 16.56 14.62 26.77
N LEU A 129 16.09 13.37 26.79
CA LEU A 129 15.21 12.85 27.82
C LEU A 129 16.09 12.30 28.92
N SER A 130 15.77 12.64 30.18
CA SER A 130 16.46 12.03 31.31
C SER A 130 16.18 10.52 31.37
N PRO A 131 17.03 9.72 32.04
CA PRO A 131 16.81 8.28 32.20
C PRO A 131 15.43 7.92 32.78
N GLU A 132 14.86 8.79 33.63
CA GLU A 132 13.52 8.60 34.17
C GLU A 132 12.41 8.85 33.15
N GLN A 133 12.60 9.82 32.25
CA GLN A 133 11.62 10.13 31.21
C GLN A 133 11.59 9.03 30.14
N ALA A 134 12.75 8.45 29.79
CA ALA A 134 12.83 7.30 28.90
C ALA A 134 12.11 6.08 29.48
N ARG A 135 12.28 5.81 30.79
CA ARG A 135 11.55 4.72 31.47
C ARG A 135 10.04 4.95 31.49
N LYS A 136 9.58 6.17 31.75
CA LYS A 136 8.15 6.50 31.72
C LYS A 136 7.55 6.38 30.33
N LEU A 137 8.29 6.78 29.29
CA LEU A 137 7.86 6.62 27.91
C LEU A 137 7.72 5.15 27.53
N LYS A 138 8.70 4.30 27.91
CA LYS A 138 8.63 2.85 27.72
C LYS A 138 7.39 2.26 28.40
N GLN A 139 7.17 2.56 29.68
CA GLN A 139 6.01 2.10 30.44
C GLN A 139 4.68 2.55 29.82
N ALA A 140 4.61 3.78 29.30
CA ALA A 140 3.42 4.29 28.62
C ALA A 140 3.16 3.57 27.29
N MET A 141 4.22 3.21 26.55
CA MET A 141 4.11 2.43 25.32
C MET A 141 3.64 1.00 25.58
N ASP A 142 4.19 0.34 26.61
CA ASP A 142 3.77 -1.01 27.04
C ASP A 142 2.29 -1.06 27.48
N LEU A 143 1.77 0.06 28.01
CA LEU A 143 0.35 0.19 28.38
C LEU A 143 -0.59 0.44 27.18
N LEU A 144 -0.07 1.05 26.11
CA LEU A 144 -0.84 1.41 24.92
C LEU A 144 -0.87 0.28 23.87
N ILE A 145 0.03 -0.70 23.98
CA ILE A 145 0.13 -1.85 23.08
C ILE A 145 -0.08 -3.11 23.94
N PRO A 146 -1.31 -3.66 24.03
CA PRO A 146 -1.52 -4.90 24.76
C PRO A 146 -0.75 -6.05 24.08
N ASP A 147 -0.01 -6.80 24.89
CA ASP A 147 0.63 -8.06 24.50
C ASP A 147 -0.49 -9.08 24.24
N ASP A 148 -0.76 -9.40 22.97
CA ASP A 148 -1.65 -10.49 22.58
C ASP A 148 -0.96 -11.82 22.93
N GLY A 149 -1.02 -12.15 24.22
CA GLY A 149 -0.52 -13.39 24.80
C GLY A 149 -1.18 -14.59 24.13
N SER A 150 -0.45 -15.24 23.22
CA SER A 150 -0.69 -16.63 22.86
C SER A 150 0.09 -17.53 23.82
N ALA A 151 -0.61 -17.89 24.89
CA ALA A 151 -0.26 -18.99 25.77
C ALA A 151 -0.06 -20.27 24.94
N LYS A 152 1.03 -20.98 25.26
CA LYS A 152 1.26 -22.36 24.86
C LYS A 152 0.33 -23.26 25.66
N ASP A 153 -0.39 -24.15 24.96
CA ASP A 153 -0.76 -25.49 25.43
C ASP A 153 0.06 -26.52 24.63
#